data_AF-A0A382F236-F1
#
_entry.id   AF-A0A382F236-F1
#
_cell.length_a   1.000
_cell.length_b   1.000
_cell.length_c   1.000
_cell.angle_alpha   90.00
_cell.angle_beta   90.00
_cell.angle_gamma   90.00
#
_symmetry.space_group_name_H-M   'P 1'
#
loop_
_entity.id
_entity.type
_entity.pdbx_description
1 polymer ?
#
loop_
_entity_poly.entity_id
_entity_poly.type
_entity_poly.pdbx_seq_one_letter_code
_entity_poly.pdbx_strand_id
1 'polypeptide(L)'
;MSSEPLTPEQIEQFHRDGYLIVKSMFDAEEMELLKRAAKEDRELEAHSYSKEDGEGGKVRMSLWNHPGDGIYGMFARCLRIVDGSEQLLGEEVYHYHSKMIMKDPRVGGAWTWHQDYGYWYQNGCLSPQMVSATIAVDAATIENGCMQFLKGSHKLGRIDHELAGDQA
;
A
#
# COMPACT_ATOMS: atom_id res chain seq x y z
N MET A 1 7.64 -16.59 -21.05
CA MET A 1 6.83 -17.38 -20.12
C MET A 1 6.99 -16.69 -18.78
N SER A 2 5.97 -15.97 -18.33
CA SER A 2 6.05 -15.29 -17.04
C SER A 2 6.09 -16.38 -15.97
N SER A 3 7.09 -16.33 -15.09
CA SER A 3 7.07 -17.13 -13.87
C SER A 3 5.98 -16.53 -12.99
N GLU A 4 4.92 -17.29 -12.72
CA GLU A 4 3.88 -16.93 -11.76
C GLU A 4 4.54 -16.45 -10.45
N PRO A 5 4.36 -15.16 -10.06
CA PRO A 5 5.10 -14.60 -8.92
C PRO A 5 4.63 -15.13 -7.56
N LEU A 6 3.39 -15.63 -7.46
CA LEU A 6 2.82 -16.19 -6.24
C LEU A 6 2.54 -17.69 -6.40
N THR A 7 2.81 -18.46 -5.34
CA THR A 7 2.47 -19.89 -5.30
C THR A 7 0.98 -20.11 -4.99
N PRO A 8 0.43 -21.28 -5.32
CA PRO A 8 -0.95 -21.62 -4.96
C PRO A 8 -1.24 -21.46 -3.45
N GLU A 9 -0.30 -21.85 -2.59
CA GLU A 9 -0.45 -21.74 -1.13
C GLU A 9 -0.49 -20.27 -0.66
N GLN A 10 0.25 -19.39 -1.33
CA GLN A 10 0.23 -17.95 -1.05
C GLN A 10 -1.10 -17.31 -1.46
N ILE A 11 -1.64 -17.72 -2.61
CA ILE A 11 -2.96 -17.30 -3.09
C ILE A 11 -4.05 -17.75 -2.11
N GLU A 12 -4.03 -19.03 -1.69
CA GLU A 12 -4.95 -19.56 -0.68
C GLU A 12 -4.83 -18.83 0.66
N GLN A 13 -3.61 -18.51 1.10
CA GLN A 13 -3.38 -17.72 2.30
C GLN A 13 -4.02 -16.33 2.18
N PHE A 14 -3.82 -15.63 1.06
CA PHE A 14 -4.39 -14.30 0.84
C PHE A 14 -5.92 -14.35 0.94
N HIS A 15 -6.58 -15.27 0.24
CA HIS A 15 -8.05 -15.37 0.29
C HIS A 15 -8.58 -15.77 1.67
N ARG A 16 -7.84 -16.61 2.41
CA ARG A 16 -8.23 -17.01 3.76
C ARG A 16 -8.07 -15.89 4.78
N ASP A 17 -6.92 -15.20 4.73
CA ASP A 17 -6.42 -14.34 5.80
C ASP A 17 -6.62 -12.83 5.51
N GLY A 18 -6.84 -12.46 4.25
CA GLY A 18 -7.10 -11.08 3.79
C GLY A 18 -5.84 -10.27 3.51
N TYR A 19 -4.66 -10.85 3.72
CA TYR A 19 -3.37 -10.25 3.43
C TYR A 19 -2.32 -11.34 3.20
N LEU A 20 -1.23 -10.96 2.53
CA LEU A 20 -0.09 -11.83 2.26
C LEU A 20 1.21 -11.01 2.41
N ILE A 21 2.21 -11.59 3.08
CA ILE A 21 3.54 -11.02 3.16
C ILE A 21 4.47 -11.84 2.25
N VAL A 22 4.91 -11.24 1.16
CA VAL A 22 5.88 -11.86 0.24
C VAL A 22 7.27 -11.31 0.56
N LYS A 23 8.14 -12.17 1.06
CA LYS A 23 9.53 -11.81 1.37
C LYS A 23 10.38 -11.87 0.11
N SER A 24 11.30 -10.92 -0.04
CA SER A 24 12.26 -10.90 -1.15
C SER A 24 11.61 -10.91 -2.53
N MET A 25 10.46 -10.25 -2.67
CA MET A 25 9.82 -10.01 -3.97
C MET A 25 10.73 -9.19 -4.90
N PHE A 26 11.50 -8.29 -4.31
CA PHE A 26 12.54 -7.48 -4.94
C PHE A 26 13.88 -7.78 -4.29
N ASP A 27 14.94 -7.69 -5.08
CA ASP A 27 16.30 -7.87 -4.58
C ASP A 27 16.83 -6.60 -3.88
N ALA A 28 18.01 -6.72 -3.28
CA ALA A 28 18.60 -5.63 -2.51
C ALA A 28 19.03 -4.42 -3.38
N GLU A 29 19.40 -4.64 -4.63
CA GLU A 29 19.82 -3.57 -5.54
C GLU A 29 18.61 -2.76 -5.98
N GLU A 30 17.54 -3.44 -6.39
CA GLU A 30 16.25 -2.83 -6.72
C GLU A 30 15.72 -1.99 -5.55
N MET A 31 15.71 -2.57 -4.35
CA MET A 31 15.21 -1.89 -3.17
C MET A 31 16.07 -0.68 -2.77
N GLU A 32 17.39 -0.73 -2.97
CA GLU A 32 18.23 0.42 -2.67
C GLU A 32 18.09 1.55 -3.69
N LEU A 33 17.83 1.23 -4.97
CA LEU A 33 17.45 2.25 -5.96
C LEU A 33 16.16 2.96 -5.56
N LEU A 34 15.12 2.20 -5.17
CA LEU A 34 13.84 2.75 -4.72
C LEU A 34 14.01 3.65 -3.49
N LYS A 35 14.78 3.18 -2.50
CA LYS A 35 15.03 3.91 -1.26
C LYS A 35 15.86 5.16 -1.48
N ARG A 36 16.87 5.11 -2.35
CA ARG A 36 17.63 6.29 -2.74
C ARG A 36 16.75 7.33 -3.42
N ALA A 37 15.94 6.92 -4.38
CA ALA A 37 15.00 7.82 -5.05
C ALA A 37 14.03 8.46 -4.05
N ALA A 38 13.43 7.67 -3.15
CA ALA A 38 12.53 8.19 -2.12
C ALA A 38 13.16 9.24 -1.19
N LYS A 39 14.48 9.19 -0.97
CA LYS A 39 15.23 10.17 -0.16
C LYS A 39 15.66 11.40 -0.94
N GLU A 40 15.92 11.27 -2.24
CA GLU A 40 16.45 12.34 -3.09
C GLU A 40 15.32 13.12 -3.81
N ASP A 41 14.09 12.60 -3.78
CA ASP A 41 12.94 13.16 -4.49
C ASP A 41 12.33 14.37 -3.77
N ARG A 42 12.86 15.54 -4.12
CA ARG A 42 12.38 16.85 -3.64
C ARG A 42 10.98 17.19 -4.12
N GLU A 43 10.53 16.65 -5.26
CA GLU A 43 9.18 16.90 -5.75
C GLU A 43 8.16 16.12 -4.91
N LEU A 44 8.45 14.85 -4.62
CA LEU A 44 7.62 14.05 -3.72
C LEU A 44 7.55 14.66 -2.32
N GLU A 45 8.65 15.22 -1.82
CA GLU A 45 8.70 15.97 -0.57
C GLU A 45 7.84 17.25 -0.64
N ALA A 46 7.97 18.04 -1.71
CA ALA A 46 7.22 19.29 -1.89
C ALA A 46 5.71 19.07 -2.05
N HIS A 47 5.29 17.94 -2.61
CA HIS A 47 3.87 17.56 -2.75
C HIS A 47 3.34 16.75 -1.56
N SER A 48 4.18 16.50 -0.54
CA SER A 48 3.74 15.79 0.66
C SER A 48 2.83 16.69 1.50
N TYR A 49 1.79 16.10 2.05
CA TYR A 49 0.92 16.74 3.03
C TYR A 49 0.84 15.87 4.28
N SER A 50 0.57 16.52 5.42
CA SER A 50 0.43 15.85 6.70
C SER A 50 -1.04 15.57 6.97
N LYS A 51 -1.36 14.34 7.38
CA LYS A 51 -2.66 14.01 7.97
C LYS A 51 -2.52 13.87 9.48
N GLU A 52 -3.40 14.54 10.22
CA GLU A 52 -3.49 14.45 11.68
C GLU A 52 -4.29 13.21 12.08
N ASP A 53 -3.74 12.43 13.02
CA ASP A 53 -4.36 11.19 13.51
C ASP A 53 -5.48 11.38 14.54
N GLY A 54 -5.79 12.64 14.89
CA GLY A 54 -6.76 12.99 15.93
C GLY A 54 -6.22 12.93 17.37
N GLU A 55 -5.01 12.40 17.58
CA GLU A 55 -4.30 12.34 18.87
C GLU A 55 -3.10 13.30 18.94
N GLY A 56 -2.91 14.11 17.89
CA GLY A 56 -1.87 15.14 17.78
C GLY A 56 -0.62 14.69 17.03
N GLY A 57 -0.59 13.46 16.53
CA GLY A 57 0.45 12.95 15.66
C GLY A 57 0.18 13.27 14.19
N LYS A 58 1.25 13.37 13.39
CA LYS A 58 1.17 13.66 11.95
C LYS A 58 1.83 12.55 11.14
N VAL A 59 1.18 12.16 10.04
CA VAL A 59 1.75 11.26 9.04
C VAL A 59 1.91 12.01 7.74
N ARG A 60 3.11 11.99 7.16
CA ARG A 60 3.38 12.59 5.85
C ARG A 60 3.04 11.60 4.75
N MET A 61 2.31 12.07 3.75
CA MET A 61 1.93 11.26 2.60
C MET A 61 1.95 12.07 1.32
N SER A 62 2.33 11.42 0.23
CA SER A 62 2.14 11.90 -1.14
C SER A 62 1.28 10.89 -1.88
N LEU A 63 0.27 11.36 -2.64
CA LEU A 63 -0.69 10.52 -3.36
C LEU A 63 -0.83 10.99 -4.81
N TRP A 64 -0.90 10.04 -5.74
CA TRP A 64 -1.04 10.34 -7.16
C TRP A 64 -1.73 9.19 -7.91
N ASN A 65 -2.44 9.50 -9.00
CA ASN A 65 -3.34 8.56 -9.69
C ASN A 65 -2.76 8.01 -11.01
N HIS A 66 -1.51 8.32 -11.33
CA HIS A 66 -0.85 7.85 -12.55
C HIS A 66 0.51 7.27 -12.22
N PRO A 67 0.87 6.07 -12.71
CA PRO A 67 2.12 5.44 -12.32
C PRO A 67 3.35 6.30 -12.70
N GLY A 68 3.28 7.00 -13.84
CA GLY A 68 4.40 7.79 -14.36
C GLY A 68 5.55 6.91 -14.86
N ASP A 69 6.60 7.55 -15.39
CA ASP A 69 7.74 6.85 -16.00
C ASP A 69 8.99 6.84 -15.09
N GLY A 70 8.86 7.37 -13.87
CA GLY A 70 9.89 7.27 -12.84
C GLY A 70 9.90 5.90 -12.14
N ILE A 71 10.83 5.76 -11.18
CA ILE A 71 11.05 4.49 -10.47
C ILE A 71 9.79 3.96 -9.76
N TYR A 72 8.97 4.81 -9.15
CA TYR A 72 7.73 4.36 -8.49
C TYR A 72 6.74 3.76 -9.49
N GLY A 73 6.65 4.36 -10.68
CA GLY A 73 5.82 3.87 -11.77
C GLY A 73 6.31 2.55 -12.36
N MET A 74 7.63 2.35 -12.40
CA MET A 74 8.24 1.09 -12.79
C MET A 74 7.93 -0.02 -11.77
N PHE A 75 8.07 0.24 -10.47
CA PHE A 75 7.70 -0.72 -9.43
C PHE A 75 6.20 -1.04 -9.44
N ALA A 76 5.34 -0.02 -9.59
CA ALA A 76 3.89 -0.20 -9.61
C ALA A 76 3.38 -1.02 -10.82
N ARG A 77 4.12 -1.04 -11.93
CA ARG A 77 3.72 -1.70 -13.19
C ARG A 77 4.59 -2.89 -13.59
N CYS A 78 5.54 -3.31 -12.75
CA CYS A 78 6.38 -4.45 -13.10
C CYS A 78 5.58 -5.76 -13.06
N LEU A 79 5.98 -6.75 -13.86
CA LEU A 79 5.27 -8.03 -13.99
C LEU A 79 5.05 -8.72 -12.63
N ARG A 80 6.01 -8.61 -11.70
CA ARG A 80 5.86 -9.16 -10.34
C ARG A 80 4.63 -8.62 -9.61
N ILE A 81 4.35 -7.32 -9.74
CA ILE A 81 3.19 -6.67 -9.11
C ILE A 81 1.92 -6.89 -9.92
N VAL A 82 1.98 -6.72 -11.24
CA VAL A 82 0.82 -6.87 -12.13
C VAL A 82 0.35 -8.32 -12.11
N ASP A 83 1.18 -9.27 -12.54
CA ASP A 83 0.83 -10.69 -12.61
C ASP A 83 0.45 -11.23 -11.22
N GLY A 84 1.12 -10.79 -10.15
CA GLY A 84 0.76 -11.17 -8.78
C GLY A 84 -0.60 -10.64 -8.35
N SER A 85 -0.97 -9.43 -8.78
CA SER A 85 -2.30 -8.87 -8.50
C SER A 85 -3.38 -9.58 -9.32
N GLU A 86 -3.11 -9.90 -10.59
CA GLU A 86 -4.00 -10.69 -11.44
C GLU A 86 -4.21 -12.10 -10.87
N GLN A 87 -3.17 -12.75 -10.34
CA GLN A 87 -3.29 -14.03 -9.64
C GLN A 87 -4.22 -13.97 -8.42
N LEU A 88 -4.19 -12.86 -7.67
CA LEU A 88 -5.02 -12.68 -6.48
C LEU A 88 -6.47 -12.28 -6.79
N LEU A 89 -6.68 -11.50 -7.86
CA LEU A 89 -8.01 -11.01 -8.24
C LEU A 89 -8.72 -11.92 -9.24
N GLY A 90 -7.97 -12.72 -10.01
CA GLY A 90 -8.50 -13.62 -11.04
C GLY A 90 -8.93 -12.93 -12.33
N GLU A 91 -8.55 -11.66 -12.52
CA GLU A 91 -8.89 -10.83 -13.67
C GLU A 91 -7.77 -9.85 -14.00
N GLU A 92 -7.84 -9.22 -15.19
CA GLU A 92 -6.89 -8.18 -15.60
C GLU A 92 -6.98 -6.98 -14.65
N VAL A 93 -5.82 -6.40 -14.31
CA VAL A 93 -5.73 -5.29 -13.35
C VAL A 93 -5.30 -3.99 -14.01
N TYR A 94 -5.70 -2.88 -13.40
CA TYR A 94 -5.21 -1.55 -13.76
C TYR A 94 -4.75 -0.80 -12.51
N HIS A 95 -3.88 0.19 -12.69
CA HIS A 95 -3.42 1.05 -11.61
C HIS A 95 -4.50 2.07 -11.24
N TYR A 96 -4.91 2.09 -9.96
CA TYR A 96 -5.88 3.06 -9.46
C TYR A 96 -5.20 4.30 -8.87
N HIS A 97 -4.31 4.11 -7.90
CA HIS A 97 -3.46 5.16 -7.36
C HIS A 97 -2.21 4.58 -6.70
N SER A 98 -1.24 5.45 -6.44
CA SER A 98 -0.09 5.17 -5.60
C SER A 98 -0.04 6.17 -4.45
N LYS A 99 0.48 5.72 -3.32
CA LYS A 99 0.79 6.57 -2.18
C LYS A 99 2.17 6.23 -1.62
N MET A 100 2.93 7.25 -1.22
CA MET A 100 4.14 7.10 -0.41
C MET A 100 3.82 7.57 1.00
N ILE A 101 3.96 6.69 1.98
CA ILE A 101 3.71 6.99 3.39
C ILE A 101 5.06 7.10 4.10
N MET A 102 5.34 8.26 4.68
CA MET A 102 6.59 8.55 5.38
C MET A 102 6.31 8.75 6.88
N LYS A 103 6.92 7.89 7.70
CA LYS A 103 6.80 7.95 9.16
C LYS A 103 8.07 8.56 9.75
N ASP A 104 7.97 9.83 10.15
CA ASP A 104 9.10 10.52 10.77
C ASP A 104 9.35 10.00 12.19
N PRO A 105 10.62 9.79 12.58
CA PRO A 105 10.96 9.23 13.87
C PRO A 105 10.50 10.16 14.99
N ARG A 106 9.78 9.59 15.98
CA ARG A 106 9.37 10.27 17.22
C ARG A 106 8.37 11.43 17.05
N VAL A 107 7.89 11.67 15.83
CA VAL A 107 6.88 12.70 15.51
C VAL A 107 5.55 12.06 15.06
N GLY A 108 5.50 10.73 15.00
CA GLY A 108 4.44 9.99 14.32
C GLY A 108 3.07 10.04 14.99
N GLY A 109 2.06 10.17 14.13
CA GLY A 109 0.70 9.71 14.42
C GLY A 109 0.45 8.30 13.90
N ALA A 110 -0.48 7.58 14.53
CA ALA A 110 -0.91 6.29 14.01
C ALA A 110 -1.87 6.48 12.83
N TRP A 111 -1.83 5.57 11.85
CA TRP A 111 -2.99 5.43 10.99
C TRP A 111 -4.06 4.71 11.81
N THR A 112 -5.20 5.37 12.00
CA THR A 112 -6.36 4.76 12.67
C THR A 112 -6.80 3.50 11.92
N TRP A 113 -7.40 2.55 12.63
CA TRP A 113 -7.94 1.34 12.01
C TRP A 113 -8.95 1.71 10.92
N HIS A 114 -8.74 1.23 9.70
CA HIS A 114 -9.64 1.51 8.58
C HIS A 114 -9.64 0.36 7.57
N GLN A 115 -10.59 0.42 6.64
CA GLN A 115 -10.62 -0.40 5.42
C GLN A 115 -10.41 0.51 4.21
N ASP A 116 -9.42 0.27 3.37
CA ASP A 116 -9.21 1.06 2.15
C ASP A 116 -10.49 1.12 1.28
N TYR A 117 -11.23 0.01 1.17
CA TYR A 117 -12.47 -0.07 0.37
C TYR A 117 -13.56 0.92 0.80
N GLY A 118 -13.62 1.31 2.08
CA GLY A 118 -14.61 2.29 2.52
C GLY A 118 -14.43 3.65 1.81
N TYR A 119 -13.18 4.05 1.58
CA TYR A 119 -12.84 5.26 0.82
C TYR A 119 -13.10 5.08 -0.68
N TRP A 120 -12.70 3.94 -1.23
CA TRP A 120 -12.87 3.67 -2.66
C TRP A 120 -14.33 3.58 -3.09
N TYR A 121 -15.20 3.06 -2.21
CA TYR A 121 -16.63 3.04 -2.43
C TYR A 121 -17.21 4.44 -2.64
N GLN A 122 -16.75 5.42 -1.86
CA GLN A 122 -17.15 6.83 -2.03
C GLN A 122 -16.65 7.42 -3.35
N ASN A 123 -15.60 6.84 -3.95
CA ASN A 123 -15.06 7.21 -5.26
C ASN A 123 -15.66 6.40 -6.43
N GLY A 124 -16.75 5.66 -6.20
CA GLY A 124 -17.48 4.92 -7.25
C GLY A 124 -17.03 3.48 -7.47
N CYS A 125 -16.13 2.93 -6.66
CA CYS A 125 -15.79 1.51 -6.69
C CYS A 125 -16.87 0.69 -5.95
N LEU A 126 -17.85 0.18 -6.68
CA LEU A 126 -19.03 -0.47 -6.09
C LEU A 126 -18.80 -1.92 -5.61
N SER A 127 -17.66 -2.53 -5.97
CA SER A 127 -17.23 -3.85 -5.51
C SER A 127 -15.82 -3.80 -4.89
N PRO A 128 -15.54 -4.61 -3.86
CA PRO A 128 -14.21 -4.68 -3.23
C PRO A 128 -13.22 -5.52 -4.04
N GLN A 129 -13.16 -5.31 -5.36
CA GLN A 129 -12.28 -6.02 -6.30
C GLN A 129 -11.00 -5.22 -6.54
N MET A 130 -10.28 -4.93 -5.46
CA MET A 130 -9.06 -4.12 -5.49
C MET A 130 -8.06 -4.68 -4.48
N VAL A 131 -6.77 -4.57 -4.80
CA VAL A 131 -5.67 -4.99 -3.92
C VAL A 131 -4.66 -3.87 -3.74
N SER A 132 -4.23 -3.65 -2.51
CA SER A 132 -3.14 -2.75 -2.17
C SER A 132 -1.83 -3.55 -2.13
N ALA A 133 -0.89 -3.23 -3.03
CA ALA A 133 0.48 -3.77 -2.99
C ALA A 133 1.41 -2.81 -2.23
N THR A 134 1.69 -3.10 -0.96
CA THR A 134 2.61 -2.28 -0.16
C THR A 134 4.04 -2.79 -0.23
N ILE A 135 4.95 -1.93 -0.67
CA ILE A 135 6.38 -2.19 -0.75
C ILE A 135 7.07 -1.51 0.44
N ALA A 136 7.76 -2.28 1.27
CA ALA A 136 8.55 -1.73 2.37
C ALA A 136 9.86 -1.14 1.83
N VAL A 137 9.90 0.18 1.62
CA VAL A 137 11.08 0.92 1.09
C VAL A 137 12.25 0.85 2.06
N ASP A 138 11.98 0.82 3.36
CA ASP A 138 12.93 0.54 4.43
C ASP A 138 12.41 -0.57 5.36
N ALA A 139 13.19 -0.92 6.38
CA ALA A 139 12.82 -1.98 7.30
C ALA A 139 11.54 -1.59 8.07
N ALA A 140 10.45 -2.31 7.88
CA ALA A 140 9.20 -2.10 8.62
C ALA A 140 9.17 -2.96 9.89
N THR A 141 9.42 -2.36 11.05
CA THR A 141 9.41 -3.01 12.37
C THR A 141 8.30 -2.45 13.26
N ILE A 142 8.04 -3.11 14.39
CA ILE A 142 7.02 -2.62 15.34
C ILE A 142 7.41 -1.23 15.86
N GLU A 143 8.70 -1.02 16.12
CA GLU A 143 9.25 0.20 16.71
C GLU A 143 9.18 1.41 15.77
N ASN A 144 9.15 1.21 14.45
CA ASN A 144 8.98 2.29 13.47
C ASN A 144 7.62 2.29 12.77
N GLY A 145 6.66 1.52 13.29
CA GLY A 145 5.28 1.53 12.86
C GLY A 145 5.01 0.70 11.60
N CYS A 146 5.37 -0.58 11.60
CA CYS A 146 4.94 -1.52 10.56
C CYS A 146 3.41 -1.61 10.47
N MET A 147 2.93 -2.13 9.35
CA MET A 147 1.50 -2.36 9.17
C MET A 147 0.99 -3.45 10.10
N GLN A 148 -0.25 -3.28 10.55
CA GLN A 148 -1.00 -4.28 11.30
C GLN A 148 -2.24 -4.67 10.51
N PHE A 149 -2.57 -5.95 10.52
CA PHE A 149 -3.74 -6.49 9.84
C PHE A 149 -4.58 -7.29 10.82
N LEU A 150 -5.91 -7.11 10.74
CA LEU A 150 -6.85 -8.01 11.39
C LEU A 150 -7.16 -9.16 10.43
N LYS A 151 -6.61 -10.34 10.77
CA LYS A 151 -6.77 -11.56 9.96
C LYS A 151 -8.25 -11.86 9.69
N GLY A 152 -8.60 -12.01 8.42
CA GLY A 152 -9.96 -12.36 7.97
C GLY A 152 -10.95 -11.19 7.96
N SER A 153 -10.53 -9.97 8.33
CA SER A 153 -11.42 -8.80 8.42
C SER A 153 -12.04 -8.38 7.07
N HIS A 154 -11.43 -8.75 5.94
CA HIS A 154 -11.99 -8.53 4.59
C HIS A 154 -13.33 -9.25 4.36
N LYS A 155 -13.63 -10.27 5.16
CA LYS A 155 -14.89 -11.04 5.08
C LYS A 155 -16.05 -10.39 5.83
N LEU A 156 -15.80 -9.32 6.59
CA LEU A 156 -16.82 -8.62 7.35
C LEU A 156 -17.67 -7.67 6.49
N GLY A 157 -17.37 -7.56 5.20
CA GLY A 157 -18.00 -6.59 4.32
C GLY A 157 -17.45 -5.18 4.52
N ARG A 158 -18.14 -4.19 3.95
CA ARG A 158 -17.79 -2.78 4.04
C ARG A 158 -18.25 -2.21 5.38
N ILE A 159 -17.32 -1.66 6.14
CA ILE A 159 -17.57 -0.89 7.34
C ILE A 159 -17.62 0.59 6.95
N ASP A 160 -18.66 1.30 7.36
CA ASP A 160 -18.75 2.74 7.15
C ASP A 160 -17.67 3.45 7.97
N HIS A 161 -16.92 4.35 7.33
CA HIS A 161 -15.89 5.12 8.01
C HIS A 161 -16.53 6.22 8.83
N GLU A 162 -16.30 6.18 10.14
CA GLU A 162 -16.55 7.33 11.02
C GLU A 162 -15.31 8.22 11.00
N LEU A 163 -15.48 9.49 10.65
CA LEU A 163 -14.37 10.44 10.48
C LEU A 163 -13.78 10.80 11.85
N ALA A 164 -12.51 10.47 12.07
CA ALA A 164 -11.72 10.92 13.22
C ALA A 164 -10.48 11.69 12.75
N GLY A 165 -10.38 12.97 13.09
CA GLY A 165 -9.30 13.85 12.63
C GLY A 165 -9.35 14.15 11.12
N ASP A 166 -8.17 14.39 10.52
CA ASP A 166 -8.01 14.63 9.07
C ASP A 166 -7.70 13.33 8.30
N GLN A 167 -7.63 12.19 8.99
CA GLN A 167 -7.47 10.86 8.40
C GLN A 167 -8.79 10.34 7.84
N ALA A 168 -9.32 11.08 6.87
CA ALA A 168 -10.34 10.67 5.91
C ALA A 168 -9.71 10.61 4.52
#